data_AF-A0A2S9DUT1-F1
#
_entry.id   AF-A0A2S9DUT1-F1
#
_cell.length_a   1.000
_cell.length_b   1.000
_cell.length_c   1.000
_cell.angle_alpha   90.00
_cell.angle_beta   90.00
_cell.angle_gamma   90.00
#
_symmetry.space_group_name_H-M   'P 1'
#
loop_
_entity.id
_entity.type
_entity.pdbx_description
1 polymer ?
#
loop_
_entity_poly.entity_id
_entity_poly.type
_entity_poly.pdbx_seq_one_letter_code
_entity_poly.pdbx_strand_id
1 'polypeptide(L)'
;MGAIPLGEDILLARHGASVVKFRQDRKNRATVAYLRGGATDSASNLLSARALSPAESISRGAVSYLEDESVVSRQEVRSLVKISLGFSAVMGIVFGGLLLALYKVGGNEAIASLSTMGAMP
;
A
#
# COMPACT_ATOMS: atom_id res chain seq x y z
N MET A 1 30.08 12.27 1.50
CA MET A 1 29.81 12.12 2.95
C MET A 1 29.16 10.76 3.16
N GLY A 2 29.76 9.89 3.96
CA GLY A 2 29.17 8.57 4.25
C GLY A 2 28.01 8.74 5.22
N ALA A 3 26.84 8.23 4.88
CA ALA A 3 25.70 8.23 5.80
C ALA A 3 26.01 7.31 6.97
N ILE A 4 25.84 7.81 8.20
CA ILE A 4 25.95 7.00 9.41
C ILE A 4 24.78 6.00 9.41
N PRO A 5 25.01 4.69 9.58
CA PRO A 5 23.94 3.71 9.64
C PRO A 5 23.03 3.98 10.83
N LEU A 6 21.72 3.94 10.63
CA LEU A 6 20.72 4.17 11.70
C LEU A 6 20.98 3.35 12.97
N GLY A 7 21.41 2.09 12.83
CA GLY A 7 21.71 1.24 13.97
C GLY A 7 22.88 1.75 14.81
N GLU A 8 23.83 2.50 14.23
CA GLU A 8 24.93 3.13 14.95
C GLU A 8 24.39 4.23 15.88
N ASP A 9 23.56 5.14 15.37
CA ASP A 9 22.95 6.21 16.17
C ASP A 9 22.09 5.65 17.31
N ILE A 10 21.31 4.61 17.05
CA ILE A 10 20.50 3.95 18.07
C ILE A 10 21.39 3.34 19.17
N LEU A 11 22.52 2.74 18.81
CA LEU A 11 23.42 2.12 19.78
C LEU A 11 24.25 3.15 20.54
N LEU A 12 24.62 4.26 19.89
CA LEU A 12 25.23 5.42 20.54
C LEU A 12 24.26 6.06 21.54
N ALA A 13 22.98 6.18 21.20
CA ALA A 13 21.96 6.70 22.13
C ALA A 13 21.75 5.77 23.34
N ARG A 14 21.82 4.44 23.15
CA ARG A 14 21.64 3.46 24.23
C ARG A 14 22.85 3.34 25.16
N HIS A 15 24.05 3.33 24.61
CA HIS A 15 25.28 2.97 25.35
C HIS A 15 26.32 4.09 25.43
N GLY A 16 26.22 5.10 24.56
CA GLY A 16 27.14 6.24 24.50
C GLY A 16 28.61 5.84 24.50
N ALA A 17 29.36 6.39 25.45
CA ALA A 17 30.81 6.17 25.60
C ALA A 17 31.20 4.75 26.05
N SER A 18 30.23 3.87 26.35
CA SER A 18 30.48 2.46 26.66
C SER A 18 30.82 1.63 25.41
N VAL A 19 30.48 2.12 24.22
CA VAL A 19 30.78 1.43 22.96
C VAL A 19 32.28 1.52 22.64
N VAL A 20 32.89 0.38 22.34
CA VAL A 20 34.30 0.25 21.98
C VAL A 20 34.48 0.13 20.47
N LYS A 21 33.61 -0.63 19.80
CA LYS A 21 33.64 -0.83 18.35
C LYS A 21 32.27 -1.18 17.81
N PHE A 22 32.05 -0.83 16.55
CA PHE A 22 30.90 -1.26 15.76
C PHE A 22 31.29 -2.32 14.73
N ARG A 23 30.36 -3.24 14.45
CA ARG A 23 30.43 -4.18 13.34
C ARG A 23 29.13 -4.12 12.57
N GLN A 24 29.23 -3.97 11.25
CA GLN A 24 28.06 -4.03 10.37
C GLN A 24 27.73 -5.48 10.02
N ASP A 25 26.52 -5.91 10.37
CA ASP A 25 25.94 -7.18 9.93
C ASP A 25 25.05 -6.92 8.70
N ARG A 26 25.65 -7.07 7.51
CA ARG A 26 24.94 -6.90 6.24
C ARG A 26 23.89 -7.96 5.99
N LYS A 27 24.03 -9.16 6.58
CA LYS A 27 23.06 -10.27 6.40
C LYS A 27 21.74 -9.94 7.08
N ASN A 28 21.82 -9.40 8.30
CA ASN A 28 20.65 -9.04 9.10
C ASN A 28 20.28 -7.55 9.00
N ARG A 29 20.99 -6.78 8.17
CA ARG A 29 20.84 -5.32 8.03
C ARG A 29 20.83 -4.63 9.40
N ALA A 30 21.79 -5.00 10.24
CA ALA A 30 21.89 -4.52 11.62
C ALA A 30 23.31 -4.04 11.92
N THR A 31 23.43 -3.13 12.88
CA THR A 31 24.70 -2.75 13.49
C THR A 31 24.84 -3.49 14.82
N VAL A 32 26.03 -4.02 15.10
CA VAL A 32 26.38 -4.67 16.37
C VAL A 32 27.41 -3.81 17.10
N ALA A 33 27.16 -3.47 18.35
CA ALA A 33 28.08 -2.77 19.24
C ALA A 33 28.75 -3.75 20.19
N TYR A 34 30.06 -3.58 20.39
CA TYR A 34 30.81 -4.25 21.44
C TYR A 34 31.09 -3.25 22.56
N LEU A 35 30.74 -3.61 23.79
CA LEU A 35 30.77 -2.73 24.94
C LEU A 35 32.03 -2.97 25.78
N ARG A 36 32.41 -1.96 26.58
CA ARG A 36 33.61 -2.01 27.44
C ARG A 36 33.57 -3.17 28.44
N GLY A 37 32.38 -3.60 28.87
CA GLY A 37 32.17 -4.75 29.75
C GLY A 37 32.21 -6.12 29.05
N GLY A 38 32.58 -6.20 27.77
CA GLY A 38 32.63 -7.46 27.00
C GLY A 38 31.28 -7.91 26.44
N ALA A 39 30.17 -7.28 26.84
CA ALA A 39 28.85 -7.52 26.30
C ALA A 39 28.69 -7.00 24.86
N THR A 40 27.72 -7.56 24.14
CA THR A 40 27.35 -7.14 22.78
C THR A 40 25.87 -6.80 22.70
N ASP A 41 25.54 -5.72 21.98
CA ASP A 41 24.16 -5.34 21.66
C ASP A 41 24.02 -5.10 20.14
N SER A 42 22.79 -5.13 19.61
CA SER A 42 22.53 -4.89 18.20
C SER A 42 21.29 -4.02 17.96
N ALA A 43 21.28 -3.32 16.82
CA ALA A 43 20.19 -2.49 16.37
C ALA A 43 19.97 -2.63 14.86
N SER A 44 18.71 -2.62 14.44
CA SER A 44 18.33 -2.63 13.02
C SER A 44 18.79 -1.34 12.33
N ASN A 45 19.40 -1.46 11.15
CA ASN A 45 19.67 -0.33 10.25
C ASN A 45 18.46 0.04 9.39
N LEU A 46 17.37 -0.73 9.49
CA LEU A 46 16.10 -0.42 8.86
C LEU A 46 15.17 0.23 9.88
N LEU A 47 14.53 1.32 9.45
CA LEU A 47 13.26 1.75 10.01
C LEU A 47 12.24 0.65 9.67
N SER A 48 12.06 -0.31 10.57
CA SER A 48 11.01 -1.30 10.43
C SER A 48 9.68 -0.57 10.59
N ALA A 49 9.11 -0.10 9.48
CA ALA A 49 7.69 0.20 9.44
C ALA A 49 7.00 -1.13 9.71
N ARG A 50 6.37 -1.26 10.88
CA ARG A 50 5.50 -2.40 11.21
C ARG A 50 4.67 -2.71 9.96
N ALA A 51 4.80 -3.93 9.44
CA ALA A 51 3.97 -4.38 8.33
C ALA A 51 2.53 -4.28 8.81
N LEU A 52 1.82 -3.27 8.30
CA LEU A 52 0.43 -3.06 8.63
C LEU A 52 -0.33 -4.27 8.12
N SER A 53 -1.20 -4.84 8.95
CA SER A 53 -2.20 -5.77 8.43
C SER A 53 -3.02 -5.07 7.34
N PRO A 54 -3.65 -5.81 6.41
CA PRO A 54 -4.48 -5.21 5.37
C PRO A 54 -5.57 -4.26 5.90
N ALA A 55 -6.10 -4.54 7.09
CA ALA A 55 -7.05 -3.65 7.76
C ALA A 55 -6.39 -2.36 8.26
N GLU A 56 -5.19 -2.45 8.82
CA GLU A 56 -4.41 -1.29 9.30
C GLU A 56 -3.87 -0.43 8.14
N SER A 57 -3.63 -1.01 6.95
CA SER A 57 -3.20 -0.24 5.77
C SER A 57 -4.35 0.58 5.18
N ILE A 58 -5.55 0.02 5.14
CA ILE A 58 -6.76 0.73 4.69
C ILE A 58 -7.12 1.86 5.67
N SER A 59 -7.11 1.58 6.98
CA SER A 59 -7.43 2.59 7.98
C SER A 59 -6.41 3.73 8.00
N ARG A 60 -5.12 3.42 7.90
CA ARG A 60 -4.07 4.45 7.82
C ARG A 60 -4.17 5.24 6.51
N GLY A 61 -4.50 4.60 5.39
CA GLY A 61 -4.80 5.31 4.14
C GLY A 61 -5.93 6.31 4.31
N ALA A 62 -7.05 5.90 4.91
CA ALA A 62 -8.20 6.78 5.17
C ALA A 62 -7.83 7.97 6.08
N VAL A 63 -7.03 7.73 7.13
CA VAL A 63 -6.55 8.80 8.04
C VAL A 63 -5.63 9.76 7.29
N SER A 64 -4.66 9.27 6.50
CA SER A 64 -3.77 10.13 5.72
C SER A 64 -4.49 10.95 4.64
N TYR A 65 -5.61 10.46 4.09
CA TYR A 65 -6.47 11.25 3.19
C TYR A 65 -7.21 12.38 3.94
N LEU A 66 -7.61 12.15 5.19
CA LEU A 66 -8.28 13.15 6.02
C LEU A 66 -7.31 14.23 6.51
N GLU A 67 -6.08 13.84 6.81
CA GLU A 67 -5.02 14.72 7.32
C GLU A 67 -4.22 15.45 6.23
N ASP A 68 -4.52 15.21 4.95
CA ASP A 68 -3.87 15.86 3.79
C ASP A 68 -2.35 15.58 3.69
N GLU A 69 -1.85 14.54 4.36
CA GLU A 69 -0.48 14.04 4.25
C GLU A 69 -0.30 13.06 3.07
N SER A 70 -1.37 12.75 2.33
CA SER A 70 -1.27 11.88 1.15
C SER A 70 -0.57 12.58 -0.01
N VAL A 71 0.44 11.91 -0.59
CA VAL A 71 1.15 12.35 -1.82
C VAL A 71 0.18 12.58 -3.00
N VAL A 72 -0.99 11.93 -2.97
CA VAL A 72 -2.06 12.09 -3.95
C VAL A 72 -2.97 13.25 -3.53
N SER A 73 -3.04 14.28 -4.38
CA SER A 73 -3.85 15.47 -4.13
C SER A 73 -5.35 15.15 -4.13
N ARG A 74 -6.12 15.75 -3.20
CA ARG A 74 -7.60 15.66 -3.17
C ARG A 74 -8.25 16.07 -4.50
N GLN A 75 -7.59 16.94 -5.26
CA GLN A 75 -8.03 17.38 -6.58
C GLN A 75 -7.92 16.26 -7.61
N GLU A 76 -6.88 15.42 -7.50
CA GLU A 76 -6.64 14.27 -8.37
C GLU A 76 -7.66 13.17 -8.13
N VAL A 77 -7.99 12.87 -6.86
CA VAL A 77 -9.06 11.92 -6.51
C VAL A 77 -10.41 12.39 -7.03
N ARG A 78 -10.75 13.69 -6.86
CA ARG A 78 -11.99 14.25 -7.42
C ARG A 78 -12.04 14.17 -8.95
N SER A 79 -10.89 14.32 -9.61
CA SER A 79 -10.78 14.16 -11.07
C SER A 79 -11.01 12.70 -11.49
N LEU A 80 -10.33 11.75 -10.82
CA LEU A 80 -10.51 10.32 -11.06
C LEU A 80 -11.96 9.86 -10.87
N VAL A 81 -12.63 10.34 -9.83
CA VAL A 81 -14.05 10.05 -9.59
C VAL A 81 -14.91 10.56 -10.73
N LYS A 82 -14.70 11.80 -11.20
CA LYS A 82 -15.46 12.38 -12.32
C LYS A 82 -15.24 11.60 -13.62
N ILE A 83 -14.00 11.25 -13.93
CA ILE A 83 -13.66 10.46 -15.12
C ILE A 83 -14.31 9.07 -15.04
N SER A 84 -14.22 8.42 -13.88
CA SER A 84 -14.84 7.12 -13.63
C SER A 84 -16.36 7.18 -13.77
N LEU A 85 -16.99 8.24 -13.26
CA LEU A 85 -18.44 8.44 -13.37
C LEU A 85 -18.85 8.63 -14.84
N GLY A 86 -18.11 9.45 -15.59
CA GLY A 86 -18.35 9.68 -17.02
C GLY A 86 -18.19 8.41 -17.84
N PHE A 87 -17.14 7.63 -17.60
CA PHE A 87 -16.91 6.36 -18.27
C PHE A 87 -18.01 5.33 -17.96
N SER A 88 -18.43 5.26 -16.69
CA SER A 88 -19.54 4.39 -16.26
C SER A 88 -20.85 4.76 -16.97
N ALA A 89 -21.16 6.06 -17.09
CA ALA A 89 -22.34 6.51 -17.82
C ALA A 89 -22.30 6.10 -19.30
N VAL A 90 -21.14 6.26 -19.97
CA VAL A 90 -20.96 5.82 -21.37
C VAL A 90 -21.15 4.31 -21.50
N MET A 91 -20.53 3.52 -20.62
CA MET A 91 -20.67 2.07 -20.64
C MET A 91 -22.10 1.61 -20.35
N GLY A 92 -22.80 2.30 -19.45
CA GLY A 92 -24.22 2.05 -19.19
C GLY A 92 -25.10 2.26 -20.43
N ILE A 93 -24.82 3.31 -21.23
CA ILE A 93 -25.53 3.55 -22.49
C ILE A 93 -25.23 2.45 -23.51
N VAL A 94 -23.96 2.08 -23.68
CA VAL A 94 -23.56 1.02 -24.62
C VAL A 94 -24.19 -0.32 -24.24
N PHE A 95 -24.08 -0.69 -22.96
CA PHE A 95 -24.63 -1.95 -22.45
C PHE A 95 -26.15 -1.97 -22.52
N GLY A 96 -26.82 -0.89 -22.10
CA GLY A 96 -28.27 -0.75 -22.21
C GLY A 96 -28.75 -0.78 -23.66
N GLY A 97 -28.03 -0.13 -24.57
CA GLY A 97 -28.32 -0.16 -26.00
C GLY A 97 -28.17 -1.57 -26.60
N LEU A 98 -27.14 -2.31 -26.18
CA LEU A 98 -26.93 -3.69 -26.59
C LEU A 98 -28.06 -4.61 -26.09
N LEU A 99 -28.47 -4.46 -24.83
CA LEU A 99 -29.61 -5.20 -24.27
C LEU A 99 -30.92 -4.89 -25.02
N LEU A 100 -31.16 -3.62 -25.35
CA LEU A 100 -32.33 -3.21 -26.12
C LEU A 100 -32.30 -3.79 -27.55
N ALA A 101 -31.14 -3.82 -28.19
CA ALA A 101 -30.97 -4.42 -29.51
C ALA A 101 -31.22 -5.93 -29.47
N LEU A 102 -30.66 -6.62 -28.47
CA LEU A 102 -30.90 -8.05 -28.23
C LEU A 102 -32.37 -8.36 -27.98
N TYR A 103 -33.05 -7.54 -27.18
CA TYR A 103 -34.50 -7.65 -26.95
C TYR A 103 -35.29 -7.56 -28.26
N LYS A 104 -34.97 -6.57 -29.11
CA LYS A 104 -35.69 -6.35 -30.37
C LYS A 104 -35.45 -7.44 -31.41
N VAL A 105 -34.25 -8.04 -31.44
CA VAL A 105 -33.88 -9.05 -32.45
C VAL A 105 -34.21 -10.47 -31.99
N GLY A 106 -34.02 -10.79 -30.71
CA GLY A 106 -34.15 -12.14 -30.16
C GLY A 106 -35.28 -12.36 -29.15
N GLY A 107 -36.05 -11.32 -28.82
CA GLY A 107 -37.16 -11.40 -27.85
C GLY A 107 -36.70 -11.69 -26.41
N ASN A 108 -37.65 -12.02 -25.53
CA ASN A 108 -37.37 -12.29 -24.11
C ASN A 108 -36.44 -13.49 -23.88
N GLU A 109 -36.44 -14.47 -24.80
CA GLU A 109 -35.67 -15.71 -24.66
C GLU A 109 -34.16 -15.48 -24.83
N ALA A 110 -33.77 -14.55 -25.70
CA ALA A 110 -32.37 -14.16 -25.84
C ALA A 110 -31.81 -13.48 -24.57
N ILE A 111 -32.61 -12.66 -23.89
CA ILE A 111 -32.20 -12.04 -22.62
C ILE A 111 -32.15 -13.09 -21.49
N ALA A 112 -33.11 -14.02 -21.44
CA ALA A 112 -33.10 -15.11 -20.47
C ALA A 112 -31.86 -16.01 -20.62
N SER A 113 -31.40 -16.26 -21.85
CA SER A 113 -30.17 -17.03 -22.12
C SER A 113 -28.90 -16.33 -21.59
N LEU A 114 -28.86 -15.00 -21.61
CA LEU A 114 -27.75 -14.20 -21.07
C LEU A 114 -27.65 -14.34 -19.54
N SER A 115 -28.80 -14.33 -18.86
CA SER A 115 -28.89 -14.48 -17.40
C SER A 115 -28.49 -15.88 -16.92
N THR A 116 -28.70 -16.90 -17.75
CA THR A 116 -28.36 -18.29 -17.45
C THR A 116 -26.90 -18.62 -17.81
N MET A 117 -26.33 -17.99 -18.84
CA MET A 117 -24.89 -18.07 -19.13
C MET A 117 -24.02 -17.45 -18.03
N GLY A 118 -24.44 -16.34 -17.42
CA GLY A 118 -23.71 -15.70 -16.32
C GLY A 118 -23.79 -16.43 -14.97
N ALA A 119 -24.62 -17.48 -14.87
CA ALA A 119 -24.86 -18.26 -13.65
C ALA A 119 -24.19 -19.64 -13.66
N MET A 120 -23.43 -19.99 -14.71
CA MET A 120 -22.56 -21.16 -14.71
C MET A 120 -21.24 -20.83 -13.99
N PRO A 121 -20.80 -21.64 -13.00
CA PRO A 121 -19.54 -21.44 -12.29
C PRO A 121 -18.30 -21.63 -13.18
#